data_AF-A0A350QXX4-F1
#
_entry.id   AF-A0A350QXX4-F1
#
_cell.length_a   1.000
_cell.length_b   1.000
_cell.length_c   1.000
_cell.angle_alpha   90.00
_cell.angle_beta   90.00
_cell.angle_gamma   90.00
#
_symmetry.space_group_name_H-M   'P 1'
#
loop_
_entity.id
_entity.type
_entity.pdbx_description
1 polymer ?
#
loop_
_entity_poly.entity_id
_entity_poly.type
_entity_poly.pdbx_seq_one_letter_code
_entity_poly.pdbx_strand_id
1 'polypeptide(L)'
;MLLSLLTIGSLQANAYLTFFGGMDQALYDDFKKDIGGQINGAENTLKHTASHYGPGHMASNGTIVQVTNQEGKVSLGSNAIQNDFKTDQIIEAIRPGRVVKVRPNSWPQVQIPREEYLRGNKPEERFPTPAIFPKY
;
A
#
# COMPACT_ATOMS: atom_id res chain seq x y z
N MET A 1 -4.93 12.58 16.05
CA MET A 1 -3.67 12.88 16.77
C MET A 1 -3.12 11.54 17.23
N LEU A 2 -2.15 10.99 16.50
CA LEU A 2 -1.67 9.61 16.64
C LEU A 2 -0.32 9.58 17.36
N LEU A 3 -0.22 8.80 18.44
CA LEU A 3 1.00 8.50 19.16
C LEU A 3 1.46 7.11 18.69
N SER A 4 2.69 6.96 18.16
CA SER A 4 3.26 5.64 17.90
C SER A 4 4.59 5.49 18.63
N LEU A 5 4.73 4.38 19.36
CA LEU A 5 5.97 4.01 20.06
C LEU A 5 6.73 3.01 19.18
N LEU A 6 8.00 3.28 18.88
CA LEU A 6 8.87 2.42 18.08
C LEU A 6 9.87 1.71 19.02
N THR A 7 9.88 0.38 19.05
CA THR A 7 10.92 -0.41 19.73
C THR A 7 11.74 -1.13 18.65
N ILE A 8 13.04 -0.84 18.58
CA ILE A 8 13.95 -1.38 17.57
C ILE A 8 14.71 -2.56 18.18
N GLY A 9 14.48 -3.77 17.67
CA GLY A 9 15.24 -4.97 18.00
C GLY A 9 15.40 -5.85 16.75
N SER A 10 16.64 -5.98 16.28
CA SER A 10 17.11 -6.83 15.16
C SER A 10 16.31 -6.75 13.83
N LEU A 11 16.73 -5.87 12.92
CA LEU A 11 16.34 -5.72 11.48
C LEU A 11 14.84 -5.66 11.12
N GLN A 12 13.94 -5.94 12.06
CA GLN A 12 12.50 -5.92 11.90
C GLN A 12 11.94 -4.81 12.78
N ALA A 13 10.87 -4.20 12.32
CA ALA A 13 10.21 -3.13 13.02
C ALA A 13 8.71 -3.39 13.09
N ASN A 14 8.10 -2.93 14.17
CA ASN A 14 6.66 -2.98 14.36
C ASN A 14 6.07 -1.60 14.10
N ALA A 15 5.05 -1.54 13.25
CA ALA A 15 4.24 -0.37 13.01
C ALA A 15 2.85 -0.61 13.59
N TYR A 16 2.46 0.24 14.54
CA TYR A 16 1.13 0.24 15.14
C TYR A 16 0.25 1.21 14.36
N LEU A 17 -0.77 0.66 13.71
CA LEU A 17 -1.62 1.39 12.78
C LEU A 17 -3.03 1.47 13.33
N THR A 18 -3.74 2.54 13.00
CA THR A 18 -5.18 2.66 13.28
C THR A 18 -5.87 2.96 11.98
N PHE A 19 -6.89 2.19 11.64
CA PHE A 19 -7.62 2.43 10.41
C PHE A 19 -8.51 3.67 10.50
N PHE A 20 -8.56 4.42 9.41
CA PHE A 20 -9.62 5.40 9.20
C PHE A 20 -10.97 4.70 9.09
N GLY A 21 -12.02 5.36 9.57
CA GLY A 21 -13.41 4.94 9.38
C GLY A 21 -13.96 5.31 8.01
N GLY A 22 -15.17 4.81 7.71
CA GLY A 22 -15.90 5.14 6.49
C GLY A 22 -15.73 4.16 5.33
N MET A 23 -14.97 3.07 5.51
CA MET A 23 -14.96 1.95 4.56
C MET A 23 -15.99 0.88 4.97
N ASP A 24 -16.34 0.01 4.02
CA ASP A 24 -17.20 -1.15 4.29
C ASP A 24 -16.54 -2.11 5.30
N GLN A 25 -17.34 -2.68 6.21
CA GLN A 25 -16.83 -3.56 7.25
C GLN A 25 -16.10 -4.79 6.69
N ALA A 26 -16.59 -5.35 5.58
CA ALA A 26 -16.01 -6.52 4.95
C ALA A 26 -14.55 -6.27 4.51
N LEU A 27 -14.17 -5.02 4.22
CA LEU A 27 -12.78 -4.68 3.87
C LEU A 27 -11.86 -4.74 5.08
N TYR A 28 -12.33 -4.39 6.28
CA TYR A 28 -11.51 -4.53 7.48
C TYR A 28 -11.38 -6.01 7.90
N ASP A 29 -12.40 -6.82 7.64
CA ASP A 29 -12.44 -8.25 7.98
C ASP A 29 -11.38 -9.08 7.21
N ASP A 30 -10.85 -8.55 6.11
CA ASP A 30 -9.75 -9.15 5.36
C ASP A 30 -8.39 -9.02 6.07
N PHE A 31 -8.27 -8.12 7.03
CA PHE A 31 -7.07 -7.98 7.86
C PHE A 31 -7.13 -8.97 9.01
N LYS A 32 -6.45 -10.10 8.83
CA LYS A 32 -6.42 -11.19 9.80
C LYS A 32 -5.03 -11.32 10.40
N LYS A 33 -4.97 -11.85 11.63
CA LYS A 33 -3.71 -12.21 12.27
C LYS A 33 -2.93 -13.24 11.44
N ASP A 34 -1.61 -13.14 11.49
CA ASP A 34 -0.63 -14.04 10.88
C ASP A 34 -0.68 -14.13 9.34
N ILE A 35 -1.31 -13.15 8.67
CA ILE A 35 -1.26 -13.05 7.22
C ILE A 35 -0.19 -12.07 6.77
N GLY A 36 0.45 -12.41 5.65
CA GLY A 36 1.39 -11.50 4.99
C GLY A 36 0.70 -10.31 4.34
N GLY A 37 1.44 -9.24 4.13
CA GLY A 37 0.95 -8.05 3.46
C GLY A 37 2.08 -7.09 3.08
N GLN A 38 1.67 -5.90 2.65
CA GLN A 38 2.56 -4.82 2.24
C GLN A 38 2.13 -3.50 2.88
N ILE A 39 3.11 -2.68 3.26
CA ILE A 39 2.92 -1.35 3.84
C ILE A 39 3.75 -0.32 3.06
N ASN A 40 3.19 0.88 2.87
CA ASN A 40 3.90 2.00 2.25
C ASN A 40 3.28 3.35 2.68
N GLY A 41 3.94 4.47 2.38
CA GLY A 41 3.35 5.80 2.49
C GLY A 41 2.06 5.95 1.66
N ALA A 42 1.09 6.68 2.18
CA ALA A 42 -0.15 6.96 1.46
C ALA A 42 0.01 8.00 0.34
N GLU A 43 1.07 8.81 0.38
CA GLU A 43 1.34 9.85 -0.60
C GLU A 43 1.51 9.25 -2.02
N ASN A 44 0.80 9.81 -2.99
CA ASN A 44 0.81 9.34 -4.38
C ASN A 44 1.97 9.94 -5.21
N THR A 45 2.85 10.70 -4.56
CA THR A 45 4.01 11.39 -5.13
C THR A 45 5.17 10.44 -5.43
N LEU A 46 5.15 9.22 -4.89
CA LEU A 46 6.14 8.17 -5.16
C LEU A 46 5.80 7.38 -6.45
N LYS A 47 5.55 8.07 -7.57
CA LYS A 47 5.73 7.39 -8.87
C LYS A 47 7.21 7.04 -8.97
N HIS A 48 7.53 5.78 -9.21
CA HIS A 48 8.91 5.37 -9.47
C HIS A 48 9.44 6.18 -10.66
N THR A 49 10.67 6.68 -10.57
CA THR A 49 11.37 7.36 -11.67
C THR A 49 11.57 6.48 -12.92
N ALA A 50 11.20 5.21 -12.83
CA ALA A 50 11.14 4.26 -13.94
C ALA A 50 9.68 3.82 -14.07
N SER A 51 9.02 4.23 -15.15
CA SER A 51 7.59 4.02 -15.46
C SER A 51 7.20 2.54 -15.73
N HIS A 52 7.88 1.60 -15.07
CA HIS A 52 7.80 0.15 -15.27
C HIS A 52 7.61 -0.62 -13.97
N TYR A 53 7.68 0.05 -12.81
CA TYR A 53 7.46 -0.56 -11.49
C TYR A 53 6.17 -0.07 -10.85
N GLY A 54 5.28 -1.01 -10.55
CA GLY A 54 4.02 -0.72 -9.88
C GLY A 54 4.19 -0.34 -8.41
N PRO A 55 3.13 0.19 -7.75
CA PRO A 55 3.18 0.63 -6.35
C PRO A 55 3.66 -0.44 -5.36
N GLY A 56 3.38 -1.72 -5.66
CA GLY A 56 3.82 -2.85 -4.83
C GLY A 56 5.34 -3.05 -4.80
N HIS A 57 6.07 -2.55 -5.80
CA HIS A 57 7.54 -2.66 -5.83
C HIS A 57 8.21 -1.76 -4.78
N MET A 58 7.57 -0.65 -4.44
CA MET A 58 8.07 0.32 -3.45
C MET A 58 7.56 0.05 -2.04
N ALA A 59 6.68 -0.94 -1.87
CA ALA A 59 6.11 -1.28 -0.57
C ALA A 59 7.03 -2.21 0.21
N SER A 60 7.09 -2.02 1.53
CA SER A 60 7.79 -2.95 2.41
C SER A 60 6.89 -4.15 2.70
N ASN A 61 7.45 -5.35 2.61
CA ASN A 61 6.75 -6.59 2.94
C ASN A 61 6.74 -6.81 4.46
N GLY A 62 5.75 -7.55 4.92
CA GLY A 62 5.66 -7.93 6.32
C GLY A 62 4.45 -8.79 6.63
N THR A 63 4.14 -8.89 7.92
CA THR A 63 3.08 -9.74 8.46
C THR A 63 2.23 -8.95 9.45
N ILE A 64 0.92 -9.13 9.38
CA ILE A 64 -0.02 -8.62 10.38
C ILE A 64 0.06 -9.52 11.61
N VAL A 65 0.65 -9.03 12.69
CA VAL A 65 0.85 -9.78 13.93
C VAL A 65 -0.46 -9.85 14.73
N GLN A 66 -1.24 -8.77 14.70
CA GLN A 66 -2.45 -8.66 15.48
C GLN A 66 -3.39 -7.63 14.86
N VAL A 67 -4.70 -7.89 14.99
CA VAL A 67 -5.76 -6.92 14.72
C VAL A 67 -6.65 -6.87 15.93
N THR A 68 -6.85 -5.68 16.47
CA THR A 68 -7.61 -5.44 17.71
C THR A 68 -8.60 -4.33 17.52
N ASN A 69 -9.75 -4.45 18.17
CA ASN A 69 -10.66 -3.33 18.35
C ASN A 69 -10.24 -2.55 19.58
N GLN A 70 -10.01 -1.25 19.43
CA GLN A 70 -9.68 -0.37 20.53
C GLN A 70 -10.96 -0.08 21.34
N GLU A 71 -10.93 -0.43 22.63
CA GLU A 71 -12.02 -0.09 23.55
C GLU A 71 -11.92 1.38 23.99
N GLY A 72 -13.07 2.04 24.18
CA GLY A 72 -13.15 3.39 24.75
C GLY A 72 -13.37 4.51 23.72
N LYS A 73 -12.83 5.71 24.00
CA LYS A 73 -13.12 6.93 23.22
C LYS A 73 -12.33 6.93 21.90
N VAL A 74 -12.97 6.43 20.85
CA VAL A 74 -12.46 6.43 19.48
C VAL A 74 -12.35 7.88 18.96
N SER A 75 -11.18 8.24 18.42
CA SER A 75 -10.98 9.57 17.84
C SER A 75 -11.83 9.75 16.58
N LEU A 76 -12.36 10.95 16.35
CA LEU A 76 -13.18 11.25 15.17
C LEU A 76 -12.44 10.86 13.87
N GLY A 77 -13.12 10.09 13.01
CA GLY A 77 -12.57 9.60 11.74
C GLY A 77 -11.79 8.29 11.81
N SER A 78 -11.69 7.65 12.98
CA SER A 78 -11.13 6.30 13.15
C SER A 78 -12.24 5.24 13.20
N ASN A 79 -11.93 4.01 12.78
CA ASN A 79 -12.80 2.84 12.98
C ASN A 79 -12.48 2.06 14.27
N ALA A 80 -11.64 2.59 15.16
CA ALA A 80 -11.12 1.90 16.35
C ALA A 80 -10.28 0.63 16.10
N ILE A 81 -10.26 0.10 14.88
CA ILE A 81 -9.46 -1.08 14.54
C ILE A 81 -7.98 -0.70 14.47
N GLN A 82 -7.17 -1.37 15.27
CA GLN A 82 -5.72 -1.31 15.26
C GLN A 82 -5.12 -2.51 14.54
N ASN A 83 -4.04 -2.28 13.81
CA ASN A 83 -3.30 -3.30 13.09
C ASN A 83 -1.82 -3.20 13.46
N ASP A 84 -1.29 -4.28 14.02
CA ASP A 84 0.11 -4.40 14.39
C ASP A 84 0.84 -5.07 13.23
N PHE A 85 1.57 -4.27 12.46
CA PHE A 85 2.25 -4.73 11.26
C PHE A 85 3.75 -4.86 11.52
N LYS A 86 4.27 -6.07 11.40
CA LYS A 86 5.71 -6.33 11.48
C LYS A 86 6.31 -6.33 10.08
N THR A 87 7.22 -5.38 9.82
CA THR A 87 7.86 -5.19 8.53
C THR A 87 9.37 -5.42 8.64
N ASP A 88 9.95 -5.95 7.56
CA ASP A 88 11.40 -6.17 7.45
C ASP A 88 12.15 -4.88 7.09
N GLN A 89 11.44 -3.84 6.64
CA GLN A 89 12.03 -2.56 6.28
C GLN A 89 11.15 -1.40 6.74
N ILE A 90 11.79 -0.38 7.33
CA ILE A 90 11.18 0.91 7.62
C ILE A 90 11.78 1.96 6.69
N ILE A 91 10.90 2.60 5.92
CA ILE A 91 11.23 3.76 5.09
C ILE A 91 10.74 5.03 5.75
N GLU A 92 11.18 6.18 5.25
CA GLU A 92 10.82 7.50 5.81
C GLU A 92 9.31 7.78 5.80
N ALA A 93 8.57 7.14 4.89
CA ALA A 93 7.12 7.25 4.86
C ALA A 93 6.41 6.45 5.98
N ILE A 94 7.10 5.52 6.66
CA ILE A 94 6.58 4.70 7.76
C ILE A 94 7.17 5.23 9.08
N ARG A 95 6.69 6.40 9.50
CA ARG A 95 7.11 7.09 10.73
C ARG A 95 5.90 7.47 11.58
N PRO A 96 6.06 7.63 12.91
CA PRO A 96 5.01 8.14 13.78
C PRO A 96 4.33 9.39 13.21
N GLY A 97 3.00 9.41 13.23
CA GLY A 97 2.19 10.54 12.75
C GLY A 97 2.02 10.63 11.23
N ARG A 98 2.66 9.76 10.44
CA ARG A 98 2.42 9.66 8.99
C ARG A 98 1.21 8.82 8.66
N VAL A 99 0.62 9.09 7.50
CA VAL A 99 -0.45 8.29 6.93
C VAL A 99 0.15 7.26 5.98
N VAL A 100 -0.19 6.00 6.21
CA VAL A 100 0.28 4.85 5.42
C VAL A 100 -0.89 4.13 4.79
N LYS A 101 -0.59 3.37 3.74
CA LYS A 101 -1.49 2.39 3.14
C LYS A 101 -0.98 0.99 3.47
N VAL A 102 -1.90 0.09 3.80
CA VAL A 102 -1.61 -1.33 4.04
C VAL A 102 -2.49 -2.16 3.13
N ARG A 103 -1.92 -3.23 2.60
CA ARG A 103 -2.60 -4.20 1.74
C ARG A 103 -2.33 -5.62 2.28
N PRO A 104 -3.36 -6.39 2.66
CA PRO A 104 -3.19 -7.80 2.98
C PRO A 104 -2.91 -8.60 1.69
N ASN A 105 -2.23 -9.74 1.80
CA ASN A 105 -1.89 -10.55 0.63
C ASN A 105 -3.10 -11.09 -0.14
N SER A 106 -4.27 -11.16 0.49
CA SER A 106 -5.55 -11.54 -0.15
C SER A 106 -6.01 -10.53 -1.21
N TRP A 107 -5.57 -9.28 -1.13
CA TRP A 107 -5.98 -8.23 -2.07
C TRP A 107 -5.11 -8.22 -3.31
N PRO A 108 -5.68 -7.93 -4.49
CA PRO A 108 -4.95 -7.88 -5.74
C PRO A 108 -3.83 -6.84 -5.69
N GLN A 109 -2.65 -7.22 -6.20
CA GLN A 109 -1.57 -6.27 -6.40
C GLN A 109 -1.84 -5.45 -7.67
N VAL A 110 -1.91 -4.12 -7.52
CA VAL A 110 -2.01 -3.22 -8.66
C VAL A 110 -0.72 -3.31 -9.48
N GLN A 111 -0.83 -3.86 -10.68
CA GLN A 111 0.22 -3.85 -11.69
C GLN A 111 0.08 -2.61 -12.58
N ILE A 112 1.18 -2.20 -13.20
CA ILE A 112 1.12 -1.15 -14.22
C ILE A 112 0.35 -1.71 -15.42
N PRO A 113 -0.72 -1.03 -15.88
CA PRO A 113 -1.42 -1.41 -17.10
C PRO A 113 -0.46 -1.49 -18.29
N ARG A 114 -0.74 -2.39 -19.24
CA ARG A 114 0.12 -2.55 -20.42
C ARG A 114 0.34 -1.22 -21.12
N GLU A 115 -0.65 -0.33 -21.11
CA GLU A 115 -0.68 0.99 -21.72
C GLU A 115 0.30 1.97 -21.05
N GLU A 116 0.52 1.86 -19.74
CA GLU A 116 1.42 2.73 -18.97
C GLU A 116 2.86 2.22 -18.91
N TYR A 117 3.10 0.97 -19.32
CA TYR A 117 4.43 0.35 -19.28
C TYR A 117 5.35 0.87 -20.38
N LEU A 118 6.37 1.67 -20.07
CA LEU A 118 7.21 2.32 -21.11
C LEU A 118 8.47 1.52 -21.54
N ARG A 119 8.76 0.31 -21.02
CA ARG A 119 10.09 -0.34 -21.18
C ARG A 119 10.07 -1.26 -22.37
N GLY A 120 10.88 -0.94 -23.37
CA GLY A 120 10.90 -1.69 -24.63
C GLY A 120 9.61 -1.53 -25.43
N ASN A 121 8.77 -0.55 -25.09
CA ASN A 121 7.49 -0.36 -25.71
C ASN A 121 7.55 0.73 -26.78
N LYS A 122 7.26 0.36 -28.03
CA LYS A 122 7.15 1.26 -29.17
C LYS A 122 5.69 1.60 -29.46
N PRO A 123 5.32 2.88 -29.70
CA PRO A 123 3.95 3.24 -30.07
C PRO A 123 3.40 2.46 -31.26
N GLU A 124 4.26 2.10 -32.22
CA GLU A 124 3.92 1.37 -33.44
C GLU A 124 3.49 -0.08 -33.18
N GLU A 125 3.84 -0.66 -32.03
CA GLU A 125 3.40 -2.00 -31.59
C GLU A 125 2.05 -1.97 -30.86
N ARG A 126 1.56 -0.77 -30.51
CA ARG A 126 0.32 -0.58 -29.75
C ARG A 126 -0.82 -0.04 -30.58
N PHE A 127 -0.51 0.88 -31.48
CA PHE A 127 -1.51 1.61 -32.25
C PHE A 127 -1.41 1.24 -33.72
N PRO A 128 -2.55 1.14 -34.42
CA PRO A 128 -2.53 0.98 -35.87
C PRO A 128 -1.67 2.08 -36.49
N THR A 129 -0.84 1.70 -37.46
CA THR A 129 -0.08 2.70 -38.20
C THR A 129 -1.03 3.56 -39.03
N PRO A 130 -0.66 4.80 -39.41
CA PRO A 130 -1.49 5.65 -40.27
C PRO A 130 -1.84 5.01 -41.63
N ALA A 131 -1.25 3.87 -42.00
CA ALA A 131 -1.60 3.08 -43.17
C ALA A 131 -3.06 2.58 -43.16
N ILE A 132 -3.74 2.59 -42.02
CA ILE A 132 -5.18 2.27 -41.95
C ILE A 132 -6.07 3.32 -42.61
N PHE A 133 -5.57 4.55 -42.79
CA PHE A 133 -6.34 5.64 -43.39
C PHE A 133 -6.23 5.60 -44.91
N PRO A 134 -7.31 5.91 -45.66
CA PRO A 134 -7.24 6.03 -47.12
C PRO A 134 -6.21 7.08 -47.54
N LYS A 135 -5.46 6.79 -48.61
CA LYS A 135 -4.61 7.77 -49.26
C LYS A 135 -5.45 8.54 -50.27
N TYR A 136 -5.45 9.87 -50.17
CA TYR A 136 -6.09 10.78 -51.12
C TYR A 136 -5.14 11.09 -52.28
#